data_AF-A0A229WUK7-F1
#
_entry.id   AF-A0A229WUK7-F1
#
_cell.length_a   1.000
_cell.length_b   1.000
_cell.length_c   1.000
_cell.angle_alpha   90.00
_cell.angle_beta   90.00
_cell.angle_gamma   90.00
#
_symmetry.space_group_name_H-M   'P 1'
#
loop_
_entity.id
_entity.type
_entity.pdbx_description
1 polymer ?
#
loop_
_entity_poly.entity_id
_entity_poly.type
_entity_poly.pdbx_seq_one_letter_code
_entity_poly.pdbx_strand_id
1 'polypeptide(L)'
;MNDTATLHLPRLLCLHGGGTNARIFRMQCRVLEKHLGRTFRLVYAQGPFTVVQPGPDVTSVYKDYGPFRSWLRDSQMTGVWTARDMAAAIDASGAISLAGACY
;
A
#
# COMPACT_ATOMS: atom_id res chain seq x y z
N MET A 1 3.20 11.83 -16.73
CA MET A 1 3.99 12.94 -16.15
C MET A 1 5.43 12.48 -16.07
N ASN A 2 6.38 13.31 -16.47
CA ASN A 2 7.79 12.93 -16.43
C ASN A 2 8.21 12.78 -14.95
N ASP A 3 8.31 11.54 -14.46
CA ASP A 3 8.43 11.22 -13.03
C ASP A 3 9.64 11.88 -12.36
N THR A 4 10.66 12.19 -13.16
CA THR A 4 11.88 12.87 -12.72
C THR A 4 11.64 14.32 -12.29
N ALA A 5 10.64 15.00 -12.84
CA ALA A 5 10.38 16.42 -12.58
C ALA A 5 9.98 16.70 -11.12
N THR A 6 9.46 15.70 -10.42
CA THR A 6 8.97 15.84 -9.04
C THR A 6 9.93 15.31 -7.98
N LEU A 7 11.09 14.75 -8.35
CA LEU A 7 12.00 14.09 -7.40
C LEU A 7 12.49 14.98 -6.25
N HIS A 8 12.49 16.30 -6.44
CA HIS A 8 12.85 17.28 -5.43
C HIS A 8 11.76 17.50 -4.36
N LEU A 9 10.53 17.04 -4.59
CA LEU A 9 9.42 17.18 -3.65
C LEU A 9 9.52 16.15 -2.52
N PRO A 10 9.13 16.50 -1.28
CA PRO A 10 9.03 15.55 -0.18
C PRO A 10 8.05 14.40 -0.49
N ARG A 11 8.33 13.23 0.09
CA ARG A 11 7.50 12.02 -0.08
C ARG A 11 6.56 11.84 1.10
N LEU A 12 5.29 11.57 0.83
CA LEU A 12 4.31 11.11 1.81
C LEU A 12 4.08 9.61 1.60
N LEU A 13 4.48 8.81 2.59
CA LEU A 13 4.21 7.38 2.58
C LEU A 13 2.75 7.14 2.95
N CYS A 14 2.02 6.48 2.06
CA CYS A 14 0.60 6.19 2.15
C CYS A 14 0.42 4.69 2.47
N LEU A 15 -0.06 4.39 3.67
CA LEU A 15 -0.33 3.03 4.14
C LEU A 15 -1.84 2.75 4.11
N HIS A 16 -2.23 1.67 3.43
CA HIS A 16 -3.63 1.25 3.33
C HIS A 16 -4.10 0.49 4.58
N GLY A 17 -5.42 0.38 4.81
CA GLY A 17 -6.01 -0.44 5.89
C GLY A 17 -5.95 -1.96 5.64
N GLY A 18 -6.42 -2.78 6.57
CA GLY A 18 -6.51 -4.24 6.34
C GLY A 18 -7.57 -4.62 5.30
N GLY A 19 -7.32 -5.67 4.51
CA GLY A 19 -8.30 -6.17 3.53
C GLY A 19 -8.45 -5.28 2.29
N THR A 20 -7.44 -4.48 1.95
CA THR A 20 -7.36 -3.66 0.74
C THR A 20 -5.95 -3.77 0.14
N ASN A 21 -5.56 -2.91 -0.79
CA ASN A 21 -4.21 -2.88 -1.35
C ASN A 21 -3.81 -1.47 -1.80
N ALA A 22 -2.54 -1.30 -2.19
CA ALA A 22 -1.99 -0.01 -2.59
C ALA A 22 -2.73 0.60 -3.79
N ARG A 23 -3.20 -0.23 -4.73
CA ARG A 23 -3.97 0.21 -5.91
C ARG A 23 -5.31 0.80 -5.49
N ILE A 24 -6.08 0.09 -4.66
CA ILE A 24 -7.36 0.56 -4.13
C ILE A 24 -7.16 1.84 -3.33
N PHE A 25 -6.16 1.88 -2.46
CA PHE A 25 -5.90 3.07 -1.64
C PHE A 25 -5.52 4.28 -2.50
N ARG A 26 -4.72 4.08 -3.56
CA ARG A 26 -4.42 5.14 -4.53
C ARG A 26 -5.67 5.69 -5.21
N MET A 27 -6.60 4.82 -5.63
CA MET A 27 -7.87 5.25 -6.21
C MET A 27 -8.70 6.07 -5.20
N GLN A 28 -8.76 5.64 -3.94
CA GLN A 28 -9.42 6.38 -2.86
C GLN A 28 -8.75 7.74 -2.61
N CYS A 29 -7.43 7.85 -2.79
CA CYS A 29 -6.65 9.07 -2.62
C CYS A 29 -6.62 10.00 -3.85
N ARG A 30 -7.32 9.71 -4.95
CA ARG A 30 -7.32 10.54 -6.18
C ARG A 30 -7.50 12.05 -5.92
N VAL A 31 -8.40 12.41 -5.00
CA VAL A 31 -8.64 13.82 -4.66
C VAL A 31 -7.46 14.41 -3.88
N LEU A 32 -6.86 13.64 -2.97
CA LEU A 32 -5.64 14.04 -2.27
C LEU A 32 -4.47 14.23 -3.23
N GLU A 33 -4.27 13.33 -4.19
CA GLU A 33 -3.25 13.48 -5.23
C GLU A 33 -3.44 14.77 -6.04
N LYS A 34 -4.69 15.11 -6.40
CA LYS A 34 -5.00 16.34 -7.12
C LYS A 34 -4.60 17.59 -6.33
N HIS A 35 -4.83 17.60 -5.01
CA HIS A 35 -4.54 18.76 -4.16
C HIS A 35 -3.09 18.84 -3.71
N LEU A 36 -2.43 17.70 -3.48
CA LEU A 36 -1.11 17.63 -2.88
C LEU A 36 0.01 17.37 -3.88
N GLY A 37 -0.29 16.91 -5.09
CA GLY A 37 0.72 16.46 -6.08
C GLY A 37 1.68 17.54 -6.58
N ARG A 38 1.42 18.82 -6.29
CA ARG A 38 2.33 19.94 -6.56
C ARG A 38 3.37 20.16 -5.45
N THR A 39 3.11 19.63 -4.25
CA THR A 39 3.92 19.85 -3.05
C THR A 39 4.55 18.55 -2.55
N PHE A 40 3.88 17.43 -2.76
CA PHE A 40 4.30 16.12 -2.28
C PHE A 40 4.22 15.07 -3.38
N ARG A 41 5.11 14.08 -3.28
CA ARG A 41 4.96 12.79 -3.96
C ARG A 41 4.29 11.81 -3.01
N LEU A 42 3.07 11.39 -3.34
CA LEU A 42 2.38 10.34 -2.59
C LEU A 42 2.94 8.98 -3.03
N VAL A 43 3.37 8.16 -2.07
CA VAL A 43 4.01 6.86 -2.29
C VAL A 43 3.17 5.80 -1.59
N TYR A 44 2.53 4.93 -2.35
CA TYR A 44 1.61 3.94 -1.81
C TYR A 44 2.30 2.61 -1.58
N ALA A 45 2.42 2.21 -0.32
CA ALA A 45 3.04 0.95 0.02
C ALA A 45 2.03 -0.18 0.09
N GLN A 46 2.50 -1.36 -0.30
CA GLN A 46 1.72 -2.58 -0.37
C GLN A 46 2.01 -3.44 0.86
N GLY A 47 1.01 -3.75 1.68
CA GLY A 47 1.19 -4.65 2.82
C GLY A 47 1.71 -6.02 2.37
N PRO A 48 2.64 -6.66 3.11
CA PRO A 48 3.33 -7.87 2.65
C PRO A 48 2.42 -9.11 2.65
N PHE A 49 1.38 -9.13 3.48
CA PHE A 49 0.59 -10.33 3.72
C PHE A 49 -0.69 -10.31 2.90
N THR A 50 -0.99 -11.41 2.20
CA THR A 50 -2.27 -11.60 1.52
C THR A 50 -3.31 -12.07 2.52
N VAL A 51 -4.52 -11.51 2.44
CA VAL A 51 -5.69 -11.96 3.22
C VAL A 51 -6.78 -12.42 2.27
N VAL A 52 -7.56 -13.41 2.71
CA VAL A 52 -8.66 -13.98 1.92
C VAL A 52 -9.84 -13.01 1.85
N GLN A 53 -10.13 -12.34 2.97
CA GLN A 53 -11.31 -11.50 3.10
C GLN A 53 -10.98 -10.02 2.83
N PRO A 54 -11.71 -9.35 1.92
CA PRO A 54 -11.68 -7.89 1.81
C PRO A 54 -12.20 -7.21 3.07
N GLY A 55 -11.82 -5.94 3.25
CA GLY A 55 -12.42 -5.10 4.29
C GLY A 55 -13.93 -4.89 4.08
N PRO A 56 -14.70 -4.59 5.14
CA PRO A 56 -16.17 -4.55 5.08
C PRO A 56 -16.75 -3.67 3.95
N ASP A 57 -16.10 -2.55 3.66
CA ASP A 57 -16.56 -1.58 2.66
C ASP A 57 -15.85 -1.71 1.29
N VAL A 58 -14.93 -2.66 1.15
CA VAL A 58 -14.13 -2.83 -0.07
C VAL A 58 -14.92 -3.60 -1.15
N THR A 59 -15.76 -4.54 -0.76
CA THR A 59 -16.48 -5.44 -1.68
C THR A 59 -17.50 -4.75 -2.58
N SER A 60 -18.11 -3.67 -2.11
CA SER A 60 -19.16 -2.96 -2.85
C SER A 60 -18.67 -2.39 -4.19
N VAL A 61 -17.40 -1.96 -4.24
CA VAL A 61 -16.79 -1.29 -5.41
C VAL A 61 -15.55 -2.03 -5.92
N TYR A 62 -14.80 -2.70 -5.05
CA TYR A 62 -13.46 -3.22 -5.34
C TYR A 62 -13.34 -4.74 -5.14
N LYS A 63 -14.44 -5.49 -5.17
CA LYS A 63 -14.42 -6.97 -5.02
C LYS A 63 -13.43 -7.67 -5.95
N ASP A 64 -13.28 -7.16 -7.18
CA ASP A 64 -12.44 -7.78 -8.22
C ASP A 64 -11.01 -7.22 -8.25
N TYR A 65 -10.66 -6.37 -7.28
CA TYR A 65 -9.35 -5.70 -7.21
C TYR A 65 -8.37 -6.43 -6.29
N GLY A 66 -8.62 -7.71 -5.99
CA GLY A 66 -7.69 -8.56 -5.27
C GLY A 66 -6.34 -8.73 -6.01
N PRO A 67 -5.31 -9.30 -5.34
CA PRO A 67 -5.35 -9.83 -3.97
C PRO A 67 -5.45 -8.72 -2.90
N PHE A 68 -6.19 -8.99 -1.83
CA PHE A 68 -6.30 -8.10 -0.67
C PHE A 68 -5.18 -8.37 0.32
N ARG A 69 -4.75 -7.33 1.03
CA ARG A 69 -3.50 -7.34 1.79
C ARG A 69 -3.65 -6.73 3.17
N SER A 70 -2.72 -7.09 4.05
CA SER A 70 -2.62 -6.61 5.42
C SER A 70 -1.17 -6.35 5.81
N TRP A 71 -0.99 -5.45 6.77
CA TRP A 71 0.30 -5.18 7.42
C TRP A 71 0.59 -6.14 8.57
N LEU A 72 -0.47 -6.67 9.16
CA LEU A 72 -0.39 -7.61 10.26
C LEU A 72 -0.88 -8.98 9.80
N ARG A 73 -0.25 -10.02 10.35
CA ARG A 73 -0.67 -11.39 10.13
C ARG A 73 -2.09 -11.60 10.66
N ASP A 74 -2.91 -12.28 9.87
CA ASP A 74 -4.17 -12.84 10.37
C ASP A 74 -3.94 -14.25 10.96
N SER A 75 -4.91 -14.75 11.71
CA SER A 75 -4.86 -16.10 12.29
C SER A 75 -4.89 -17.22 11.24
N GLN A 76 -5.20 -16.91 9.97
CA GLN A 76 -5.34 -17.88 8.88
C GLN A 76 -4.02 -18.10 8.11
N MET A 77 -3.06 -17.18 8.21
CA MET A 77 -1.74 -17.35 7.62
C MET A 77 -1.01 -18.55 8.23
N THR A 78 -0.46 -19.42 7.37
CA THR A 78 0.31 -20.60 7.76
C THR A 78 1.78 -20.27 8.06
N GLY A 79 2.42 -21.09 8.91
CA GLY A 79 3.86 -20.98 9.23
C GLY A 79 4.17 -20.30 10.56
N VAL A 80 5.42 -20.47 11.00
CA VAL A 80 5.97 -19.79 12.19
C VAL A 80 6.62 -18.50 11.73
N TRP A 81 6.18 -17.38 12.30
CA TRP A 81 6.70 -16.05 12.01
C TRP A 81 7.16 -15.42 13.31
N THR A 82 8.39 -14.94 13.33
CA THR A 82 8.88 -14.13 14.45
C THR A 82 8.50 -12.66 14.23
N ALA A 83 8.56 -11.86 15.30
CA ALA A 83 8.42 -10.41 15.19
C ALA A 83 9.45 -9.80 14.23
N ARG A 84 10.66 -10.38 14.16
CA ARG A 84 11.71 -9.94 13.24
C ARG A 84 11.35 -10.21 11.79
N ASP A 85 10.79 -11.38 11.48
CA ASP A 85 10.37 -11.71 10.12
C ASP A 85 9.24 -10.79 9.65
N MET A 86 8.30 -10.47 10.54
CA MET A 86 7.21 -9.53 10.26
C MET A 86 7.75 -8.11 10.00
N ALA A 87 8.66 -7.63 10.84
CA ALA A 87 9.29 -6.32 10.66
C ALA A 87 10.05 -6.24 9.34
N ALA A 88 10.86 -7.26 9.02
CA ALA A 88 11.62 -7.32 7.78
C ALA A 88 10.72 -7.29 6.52
N ALA A 89 9.57 -7.97 6.56
CA ALA A 89 8.60 -7.96 5.46
C ALA A 89 7.94 -6.57 5.27
N ILE A 90 7.65 -5.87 6.35
CA ILE A 90 7.12 -4.50 6.31
C ILE A 90 8.18 -3.53 5.78
N ASP A 91 9.41 -3.64 6.27
CA ASP A 91 10.53 -2.79 5.82
C ASP A 91 10.80 -2.97 4.33
N ALA A 92 10.81 -4.22 3.83
CA ALA A 92 10.96 -4.51 2.41
C ALA A 92 9.83 -3.88 1.57
N SER A 93 8.59 -3.94 2.06
CA SER A 93 7.42 -3.34 1.40
C SER A 93 7.54 -1.82 1.31
N GLY A 94 8.02 -1.18 2.39
CA GLY A 94 8.30 0.26 2.41
C GLY A 94 9.43 0.64 1.46
N ALA A 95 10.53 -0.13 1.45
CA ALA A 95 11.69 0.11 0.60
C ALA A 95 11.35 0.06 -0.90
N ILE A 96 10.58 -0.94 -1.35
CA ILE A 96 10.10 -1.06 -2.74
C ILE A 96 9.34 0.19 -3.16
N SER A 97 8.45 0.66 -2.28
CA SER A 97 7.59 1.80 -2.56
C SER A 97 8.39 3.10 -2.67
N LEU A 98 9.40 3.25 -1.81
CA LEU A 98 10.28 4.43 -1.79
C LEU A 98 11.33 4.43 -2.91
N ALA A 99 11.70 3.27 -3.44
CA ALA A 99 12.66 3.11 -4.54
C ALA A 99 12.13 3.56 -5.91
N GLY A 100 10.81 3.83 -6.05
CA GLY A 100 10.25 4.46 -7.24
C GLY A 100 9.81 3.51 -8.35
N ALA A 101 9.52 2.24 -8.04
CA ALA A 101 8.81 1.37 -8.98
C ALA A 101 7.31 1.70 -8.93
N CYS A 102 6.89 2.63 -9.79
CA CYS A 102 5.49 2.71 -10.19
C CYS A 102 5.08 1.36 -10.81
N TYR A 103 4.01 0.77 -10.30
CA TYR A 103 3.21 -0.20 -11.06
C TYR A 103 2.37 0.54 -12.10
#